data_AF-A0A7C5KJ86-F1
#
_entry.id   AF-A0A7C5KJ86-F1
#
_cell.length_a   1.000
_cell.length_b   1.000
_cell.length_c   1.000
_cell.angle_alpha   90.00
_cell.angle_beta   90.00
_cell.angle_gamma   90.00
#
_symmetry.space_group_name_H-M   'P 1'
#
loop_
_entity.id
_entity.type
_entity.pdbx_description
1 polymer ?
#
loop_
_entity_poly.entity_id
_entity_poly.type
_entity_poly.pdbx_seq_one_letter_code
_entity_poly.pdbx_strand_id
1 'polypeptide(L)'
;YPSLLDADGDGDLDVFLQTKSQPRLFLNDGKGKFTDMTFPLLPSRISPPATSAFGDVDNDGDVDIVLPEYPQPVLYLNGGKGKFSLAPLKRIPALSGYPTSVLLADMDEDGDLDLLFGCRGSGPEAGKNVFLANDGTGTFTLLKNAMPGLADSTALLLPADLDRDGDLDLFVGNNPGGDPGRDRIYWNLTRQVDFSRVPRLGFPLSVDFHSRLSAGKTRLAVLPLVSLARTRIPIPPFGAFGLDPITLVGLPLLSTAPSTARVTMDLQVPRDPVLTGWSLYFQGLVEGRKGGRPTFRFTNVKGGKILGF
;
A
#
# COMPACT_ATOMS: atom_id res chain seq x y z
N TYR A 1 14.94 18.79 -9.64
CA TYR A 1 14.25 18.56 -8.36
C TYR A 1 15.29 18.13 -7.34
N PRO A 2 15.58 18.93 -6.31
CA PRO A 2 16.46 18.50 -5.22
C PRO A 2 15.74 17.49 -4.35
N SER A 3 16.47 16.48 -3.90
CA SER A 3 16.02 15.46 -2.94
C SER A 3 17.14 15.19 -1.96
N LEU A 4 16.78 14.73 -0.77
CA LEU A 4 17.72 14.33 0.27
C LEU A 4 17.66 12.82 0.47
N LEU A 5 18.82 12.21 0.67
CA LEU A 5 19.02 10.80 0.98
C LEU A 5 20.33 10.67 1.75
N ASP A 6 20.53 9.61 2.52
CA ASP A 6 21.86 9.20 2.97
C ASP A 6 22.42 8.24 1.92
N ALA A 7 23.26 8.74 1.01
CA ALA A 7 23.70 7.97 -0.15
C ALA A 7 24.87 7.07 0.19
N ASP A 8 25.76 7.48 1.10
CA ASP A 8 26.97 6.72 1.44
C ASP A 8 26.91 5.98 2.78
N GLY A 9 25.79 6.08 3.50
CA GLY A 9 25.49 5.34 4.71
C GLY A 9 26.21 5.88 5.94
N ASP A 10 26.64 7.14 5.91
CA ASP A 10 27.37 7.77 7.01
C ASP A 10 26.45 8.44 8.05
N GLY A 11 25.14 8.47 7.78
CA GLY A 11 24.10 9.03 8.65
C GLY A 11 23.80 10.51 8.41
N ASP A 12 24.51 11.17 7.50
CA ASP A 12 24.26 12.55 7.10
C ASP A 12 23.44 12.61 5.80
N LEU A 13 22.56 13.61 5.69
CA LEU A 13 21.76 13.77 4.47
C LEU A 13 22.59 14.42 3.35
N ASP A 14 22.67 13.72 2.23
CA ASP A 14 23.23 14.11 0.95
C ASP A 14 22.20 14.75 0.03
N VAL A 15 22.68 15.37 -1.06
CA VAL A 15 21.82 15.99 -2.07
C VAL A 15 21.88 15.22 -3.38
N PHE A 16 20.73 14.69 -3.80
CA PHE A 16 20.50 14.23 -5.17
C PHE A 16 19.70 15.28 -5.94
N LEU A 17 20.25 15.76 -7.05
CA LEU A 17 19.62 16.77 -7.89
C LEU A 17 19.32 16.22 -9.27
N GLN A 18 18.03 16.02 -9.53
CA GLN A 18 17.50 15.79 -10.87
C GLN A 18 17.61 17.07 -11.72
N THR A 19 18.40 17.03 -12.79
CA THR A 19 18.61 18.14 -13.73
C THR A 19 18.07 17.80 -15.13
N LYS A 20 18.04 18.78 -16.05
CA LYS A 20 17.69 18.54 -17.46
C LYS A 20 18.74 17.74 -18.24
N SER A 21 19.92 17.57 -17.68
CA SER A 21 21.02 16.81 -18.28
C SER A 21 21.25 15.54 -17.47
N GLN A 22 22.34 15.47 -16.71
CA GLN A 22 22.66 14.35 -15.84
C GLN A 22 22.19 14.65 -14.41
N PRO A 23 21.60 13.67 -13.69
CA PRO A 23 21.42 13.77 -12.26
C PRO A 23 22.75 14.04 -11.55
N ARG A 24 22.72 14.79 -10.45
CA ARG A 24 23.92 15.14 -9.68
C ARG A 24 23.82 14.59 -8.28
N LEU A 25 24.94 14.15 -7.72
CA LEU A 25 25.06 13.69 -6.35
C LEU A 25 26.12 14.52 -5.64
N PHE A 26 25.74 15.08 -4.49
CA PHE A 26 26.64 15.81 -3.62
C PHE A 26 26.62 15.18 -2.24
N LEU A 27 27.78 14.72 -1.77
CA LEU A 27 27.93 14.15 -0.44
C LEU A 27 28.17 15.23 0.60
N ASN A 28 27.51 15.12 1.75
CA ASN A 28 27.63 16.01 2.90
C ASN A 28 28.66 15.48 3.89
N ASP A 29 29.50 16.33 4.45
CA ASP A 29 30.50 15.94 5.47
C ASP A 29 29.99 16.01 6.92
N GLY A 30 28.67 16.00 7.11
CA GLY A 30 27.98 16.23 8.38
C GLY A 30 28.05 17.66 8.94
N LYS A 31 28.77 18.56 8.27
CA LYS A 31 28.91 19.97 8.66
C LYS A 31 28.24 20.91 7.67
N GLY A 32 27.48 20.35 6.72
CA GLY A 32 26.81 21.10 5.67
C GLY A 32 27.73 21.51 4.52
N LYS A 33 28.91 20.89 4.39
CA LYS A 33 29.78 21.09 3.23
C LYS A 33 29.55 19.96 2.24
N PHE A 34 29.11 20.35 1.05
CA PHE A 34 28.75 19.41 -0.01
C PHE A 34 29.87 19.28 -1.05
N THR A 35 30.25 18.04 -1.37
CA THR A 35 31.24 17.73 -2.42
C THR A 35 30.54 17.06 -3.59
N ASP A 36 30.73 17.59 -4.81
CA ASP A 36 30.17 16.96 -6.02
C ASP A 36 30.87 15.64 -6.32
N MET A 37 30.14 14.55 -6.12
CA MET A 37 30.60 13.19 -6.37
C MET A 37 29.86 12.54 -7.54
N THR A 38 29.24 13.35 -8.41
CA THR A 38 28.45 12.86 -9.55
C THR A 38 29.23 11.87 -10.43
N PHE A 39 30.40 12.24 -10.94
CA PHE A 39 31.10 11.38 -11.91
C PHE A 39 31.70 10.10 -11.31
N PRO A 40 32.28 10.13 -10.09
CA PRO A 40 32.80 8.90 -9.48
C PRO A 40 31.70 7.91 -9.07
N LEU A 41 30.52 8.40 -8.71
CA LEU A 41 29.50 7.61 -8.01
C LEU A 41 28.20 7.39 -8.80
N LEU A 42 27.88 8.22 -9.80
CA LEU A 42 26.70 8.05 -10.64
C LEU A 42 27.06 7.72 -12.09
N PRO A 43 26.44 6.68 -12.68
CA PRO A 43 26.53 6.43 -14.11
C PRO A 43 26.07 7.64 -14.92
N SER A 44 26.87 8.02 -15.94
CA SER A 44 26.53 9.14 -16.82
C SER A 44 25.33 8.79 -17.70
N ARG A 45 24.23 9.52 -17.51
CA ARG A 45 22.99 9.32 -18.26
C ARG A 45 22.19 10.61 -18.29
N ILE A 46 21.64 10.93 -19.46
CA ILE A 46 20.67 12.02 -19.58
C ILE A 46 19.33 11.52 -19.07
N SER A 47 18.75 12.22 -18.11
CA SER A 47 17.45 11.90 -17.52
C SER A 47 16.54 13.13 -17.60
N PRO A 48 15.29 13.00 -18.08
CA PRO A 48 14.33 14.09 -18.00
C PRO A 48 14.07 14.48 -16.54
N PRO A 49 13.95 15.78 -16.22
CA PRO A 49 13.72 16.21 -14.85
C PRO A 49 12.36 15.72 -14.34
N ALA A 50 12.38 14.81 -13.36
CA ALA A 50 11.19 14.30 -12.70
C ALA A 50 11.40 14.19 -11.18
N THR A 51 10.34 13.84 -10.46
CA THR A 51 10.43 13.39 -9.06
C THR A 51 11.26 12.12 -8.97
N SER A 52 11.87 11.82 -7.83
CA SER A 52 12.62 10.58 -7.59
C SER A 52 12.08 9.89 -6.35
N ALA A 53 12.17 8.57 -6.31
CA ALA A 53 11.95 7.80 -5.08
C ALA A 53 13.27 7.18 -4.62
N PHE A 54 13.40 7.05 -3.31
CA PHE A 54 14.61 6.58 -2.63
C PHE A 54 14.22 5.52 -1.61
N GLY A 55 15.01 4.46 -1.51
CA GLY A 55 14.82 3.38 -0.55
C GLY A 55 15.62 2.16 -0.94
N ASP A 56 15.95 1.31 0.03
CA ASP A 56 16.61 0.01 -0.20
C ASP A 56 15.60 -0.95 -0.85
N VAL A 57 15.77 -1.24 -2.14
CA VAL A 57 14.82 -2.10 -2.88
C VAL A 57 15.30 -3.53 -3.03
N ASP A 58 16.55 -3.84 -2.73
CA ASP A 58 17.09 -5.21 -2.81
C ASP A 58 17.59 -5.77 -1.46
N ASN A 59 17.27 -5.07 -0.37
CA ASN A 59 17.50 -5.44 1.02
C ASN A 59 18.99 -5.63 1.36
N ASP A 60 19.87 -4.86 0.71
CA ASP A 60 21.31 -4.89 0.98
C ASP A 60 21.77 -3.87 2.05
N GLY A 61 20.85 -3.00 2.47
CA GLY A 61 21.06 -1.97 3.50
C GLY A 61 21.45 -0.61 2.94
N ASP A 62 21.62 -0.47 1.62
CA ASP A 62 21.99 0.78 0.97
C ASP A 62 20.80 1.42 0.25
N VAL A 63 20.71 2.76 0.24
CA VAL A 63 19.58 3.47 -0.38
C VAL A 63 19.72 3.47 -1.91
N ASP A 64 18.73 2.91 -2.60
CA ASP A 64 18.61 2.92 -4.06
C ASP A 64 17.81 4.12 -4.59
N ILE A 65 17.86 4.34 -5.91
CA ILE A 65 17.18 5.46 -6.58
C ILE A 65 16.31 4.96 -7.73
N VAL A 66 15.03 5.30 -7.70
CA VAL A 66 14.10 5.09 -8.82
C VAL A 66 13.76 6.42 -9.49
N LEU A 67 13.94 6.46 -10.82
CA LEU A 67 13.54 7.57 -11.66
C LEU A 67 12.32 7.18 -12.52
N PRO A 68 11.22 7.97 -12.46
CA PRO A 68 9.99 7.73 -13.20
C PRO A 68 10.14 8.20 -14.64
N GLU A 69 10.93 7.47 -15.42
CA GLU A 69 11.09 7.75 -16.83
C GLU A 69 10.06 7.00 -17.67
N TYR A 70 9.64 7.64 -18.77
CA TYR A 70 8.71 7.08 -19.73
C TYR A 70 9.42 6.76 -21.06
N PRO A 71 9.14 5.61 -21.69
CA PRO A 71 8.29 4.52 -21.21
C PRO A 71 8.97 3.60 -20.18
N GLN A 72 10.27 3.75 -19.98
CA GLN A 72 11.07 2.81 -19.20
C GLN A 72 11.64 3.50 -17.96
N PRO A 73 11.12 3.20 -16.76
CA PRO A 73 11.71 3.69 -15.51
C PRO A 73 13.13 3.18 -15.34
N VAL A 74 13.90 3.92 -14.55
CA VAL A 74 15.31 3.63 -14.28
C VAL A 74 15.48 3.34 -12.80
N LEU A 75 16.23 2.29 -12.49
CA LEU A 75 16.66 1.93 -11.15
C LEU A 75 18.18 2.02 -11.08
N TYR A 76 18.69 2.83 -10.17
CA TYR A 76 20.08 2.83 -9.75
C TYR A 76 20.21 2.03 -8.47
N LEU A 77 21.01 0.97 -8.50
CA LEU A 77 21.35 0.17 -7.33
C LEU A 77 22.61 0.72 -6.68
N ASN A 78 22.58 0.95 -5.38
CA ASN A 78 23.69 1.43 -4.59
C ASN A 78 24.49 0.25 -4.04
N GLY A 79 25.67 -0.04 -4.59
CA GLY A 79 26.52 -1.12 -4.08
C GLY A 79 27.31 -0.73 -2.82
N GLY A 80 26.78 0.18 -2.01
CA GLY A 80 27.40 0.79 -0.85
C GLY A 80 28.24 2.03 -1.12
N LYS A 81 28.30 2.90 -0.10
CA LYS A 81 29.09 4.15 -0.09
C LYS A 81 28.75 5.08 -1.25
N GLY A 82 27.47 5.09 -1.64
CA GLY A 82 26.94 5.92 -2.71
C GLY A 82 27.36 5.48 -4.11
N LYS A 83 27.92 4.28 -4.29
CA LYS A 83 28.39 3.83 -5.60
C LYS A 83 27.25 3.18 -6.40
N PHE A 84 26.63 3.97 -7.27
CA PHE A 84 25.48 3.53 -8.03
C PHE A 84 25.85 2.79 -9.33
N SER A 85 25.01 1.83 -9.69
CA SER A 85 25.03 1.13 -10.98
C SER A 85 23.63 1.05 -11.57
N LEU A 86 23.52 0.99 -12.90
CA LEU A 86 22.22 0.85 -13.55
C LEU A 86 21.73 -0.59 -13.47
N ALA A 87 20.53 -0.78 -12.92
CA ALA A 87 19.88 -2.09 -12.93
C ALA A 87 19.46 -2.48 -14.37
N PRO A 88 19.38 -3.79 -14.69
CA PRO A 88 18.83 -4.24 -15.96
C PRO A 88 17.40 -3.74 -16.16
N LEU A 89 17.06 -3.26 -17.36
CA LEU A 89 15.73 -2.69 -17.68
C LEU A 89 14.56 -3.61 -17.30
N LYS A 90 14.75 -4.94 -17.35
CA LYS A 90 13.74 -5.93 -16.99
C LYS A 90 13.33 -5.91 -15.51
N ARG A 91 14.08 -5.25 -14.63
CA ARG A 91 13.77 -5.13 -13.20
C ARG A 91 12.51 -4.31 -12.97
N ILE A 92 12.24 -3.30 -13.80
CA ILE A 92 11.00 -2.52 -13.76
C ILE A 92 10.30 -2.63 -15.12
N PRO A 93 9.08 -3.19 -15.19
CA PRO A 93 8.29 -3.23 -16.41
C PRO A 93 8.08 -1.83 -17.02
N ALA A 94 8.07 -1.76 -18.35
CA ALA A 94 7.74 -0.52 -19.05
C ALA A 94 6.32 -0.05 -18.70
N LEU A 95 6.17 1.27 -18.55
CA LEU A 95 4.91 1.92 -18.23
C LEU A 95 4.07 2.15 -19.49
N SER A 96 2.75 2.10 -19.31
CA SER A 96 1.78 2.35 -20.38
C SER A 96 1.36 3.82 -20.51
N GLY A 97 1.80 4.68 -19.58
CA GLY A 97 1.58 6.12 -19.65
C GLY A 97 2.66 6.90 -18.90
N TYR A 98 2.63 8.21 -19.06
CA TYR A 98 3.66 9.09 -18.53
C TYR A 98 3.54 9.23 -17.00
N PRO A 99 4.54 8.81 -16.22
CA PRO A 99 4.52 8.95 -14.78
C PRO A 99 4.79 10.42 -14.39
N THR A 100 4.02 10.92 -13.44
CA THR A 100 4.09 12.28 -12.92
C THR A 100 4.47 12.32 -11.45
N SER A 101 4.40 11.18 -10.77
CA SER A 101 4.87 10.96 -9.40
C SER A 101 5.32 9.51 -9.22
N VAL A 102 6.20 9.29 -8.25
CA VAL A 102 6.73 7.98 -7.89
C VAL A 102 6.84 7.86 -6.37
N LEU A 103 6.61 6.68 -5.84
CA LEU A 103 6.68 6.36 -4.42
C LEU A 103 7.28 4.96 -4.24
N LEU A 104 8.17 4.82 -3.25
CA LEU A 104 8.55 3.54 -2.66
C LEU A 104 7.92 3.44 -1.26
N ALA A 105 7.20 2.36 -1.00
CA ALA A 105 6.60 2.06 0.30
C ALA A 105 6.25 0.58 0.39
N ASP A 106 6.43 -0.05 1.55
CA ASP A 106 5.94 -1.41 1.82
C ASP A 106 4.42 -1.36 2.00
N MET A 107 3.68 -1.52 0.90
CA MET A 107 2.23 -1.32 0.84
C MET A 107 1.45 -2.63 1.00
N ASP A 108 2.10 -3.78 0.84
CA ASP A 108 1.50 -5.10 1.09
C ASP A 108 2.07 -5.83 2.32
N GLU A 109 3.01 -5.19 3.01
CA GLU A 109 3.55 -5.55 4.32
C GLU A 109 4.34 -6.86 4.33
N ASP A 110 4.96 -7.19 3.21
CA ASP A 110 5.85 -8.34 3.12
C ASP A 110 7.29 -8.01 3.53
N GLY A 111 7.57 -6.75 3.86
CA GLY A 111 8.85 -6.23 4.30
C GLY A 111 9.70 -5.64 3.18
N ASP A 112 9.25 -5.73 1.93
CA ASP A 112 9.97 -5.22 0.76
C ASP A 112 9.33 -3.91 0.27
N LEU A 113 10.14 -2.92 -0.13
CA LEU A 113 9.59 -1.67 -0.66
C LEU A 113 8.95 -1.88 -2.04
N ASP A 114 7.64 -1.65 -2.15
CA ASP A 114 6.90 -1.67 -3.41
C ASP A 114 6.99 -0.34 -4.16
N LEU A 115 6.76 -0.39 -5.47
CA LEU A 115 6.88 0.77 -6.35
C LEU A 115 5.54 1.20 -6.92
N LEU A 116 5.16 2.45 -6.63
CA LEU A 116 3.92 3.06 -7.11
C LEU A 116 4.23 4.25 -8.01
N PHE A 117 3.61 4.27 -9.19
CA PHE A 117 3.64 5.40 -10.12
C PHE A 117 2.27 6.03 -10.25
N GLY A 118 2.21 7.34 -10.04
CA GLY A 118 1.08 8.16 -10.45
C GLY A 118 1.26 8.57 -11.90
N CYS A 119 0.22 8.43 -12.72
CA CYS A 119 0.31 8.68 -14.16
C CYS A 119 -0.56 9.85 -14.59
N ARG A 120 -0.22 10.41 -15.75
CA ARG A 120 -1.04 11.40 -16.45
C ARG A 120 -2.36 10.77 -16.91
N GLY A 121 -3.48 11.43 -16.64
CA GLY A 121 -4.81 10.90 -16.94
C GLY A 121 -5.37 11.25 -18.33
N SER A 122 -4.75 12.20 -19.05
CA SER A 122 -5.21 12.65 -20.37
C SER A 122 -4.07 12.96 -21.35
N GLY A 123 -4.39 12.93 -22.66
CA GLY A 123 -3.45 13.16 -23.74
C GLY A 123 -2.89 11.87 -24.37
N PRO A 124 -1.91 11.98 -25.29
CA PRO A 124 -1.41 10.84 -26.07
C PRO A 124 -0.65 9.80 -25.24
N GLU A 125 -0.21 10.15 -24.03
CA GLU A 125 0.53 9.28 -23.10
C GLU A 125 -0.27 9.05 -21.81
N ALA A 126 -1.60 9.11 -21.90
CA ALA A 126 -2.48 8.86 -20.76
C ALA A 126 -2.35 7.42 -20.27
N GLY A 127 -2.18 7.25 -18.96
CA GLY A 127 -2.05 5.96 -18.32
C GLY A 127 -2.77 5.91 -16.99
N LYS A 128 -3.00 4.68 -16.51
CA LYS A 128 -3.48 4.45 -15.15
C LYS A 128 -2.30 4.45 -14.19
N ASN A 129 -2.54 4.81 -12.93
CA ASN A 129 -1.58 4.60 -11.87
C ASN A 129 -1.15 3.12 -11.84
N VAL A 130 0.13 2.91 -11.59
CA VAL A 130 0.77 1.59 -11.68
C VAL A 130 1.30 1.22 -10.31
N PHE A 131 0.95 0.02 -9.84
CA PHE A 131 1.50 -0.58 -8.63
C PHE A 131 2.34 -1.78 -9.07
N LEU A 132 3.60 -1.81 -8.67
CA LEU A 132 4.49 -2.94 -8.88
C LEU A 132 4.94 -3.51 -7.53
N ALA A 133 4.70 -4.79 -7.31
CA ALA A 133 5.19 -5.50 -6.14
C ALA A 133 6.68 -5.82 -6.30
N ASN A 134 7.46 -5.63 -5.25
CA ASN A 134 8.85 -6.07 -5.19
C ASN A 134 8.93 -7.55 -4.78
N ASP A 135 10.02 -8.23 -5.15
CA ASP A 135 10.28 -9.62 -4.73
C ASP A 135 11.39 -9.71 -3.66
N GLY A 136 11.78 -8.56 -3.11
CA GLY A 136 12.86 -8.37 -2.15
C GLY A 136 14.25 -8.33 -2.76
N THR A 137 14.36 -8.31 -4.11
CA THR A 137 15.64 -8.25 -4.83
C THR A 137 15.71 -7.08 -5.82
N GLY A 138 14.78 -6.13 -5.70
CA GLY A 138 14.59 -5.03 -6.64
C GLY A 138 13.99 -5.46 -7.98
N THR A 139 13.36 -6.65 -8.07
CA THR A 139 12.58 -7.04 -9.26
C THR A 139 11.10 -6.78 -9.04
N PHE A 140 10.54 -5.92 -9.89
CA PHE A 140 9.18 -5.45 -9.75
C PHE A 140 8.22 -6.16 -10.70
N THR A 141 7.07 -6.58 -10.19
CA THR A 141 5.99 -7.22 -10.95
C THR A 141 4.70 -6.41 -10.88
N LEU A 142 4.07 -6.17 -12.03
CA LEU A 142 2.80 -5.44 -12.09
C LEU A 142 1.68 -6.13 -11.32
N LEU A 143 1.14 -5.45 -10.31
CA LEU A 143 -0.08 -5.84 -9.64
C LEU A 143 -1.31 -5.32 -10.39
N LYS A 144 -1.90 -6.20 -11.20
CA LYS A 144 -3.13 -5.88 -11.95
C LYS A 144 -4.28 -5.61 -10.98
N ASN A 145 -5.01 -4.51 -11.23
CA ASN A 145 -6.16 -4.10 -10.44
C ASN A 145 -5.87 -3.79 -8.95
N ALA A 146 -4.61 -3.53 -8.59
CA ALA A 146 -4.26 -3.08 -7.24
C ALA A 146 -4.87 -1.71 -6.90
N MET A 147 -5.01 -0.84 -7.92
CA MET A 147 -5.67 0.45 -7.82
C MET A 147 -6.73 0.59 -8.92
N PRO A 148 -7.86 1.27 -8.65
CA PRO A 148 -8.82 1.60 -9.69
C PRO A 148 -8.18 2.61 -10.65
N GLY A 149 -8.39 2.40 -11.95
CA GLY A 149 -7.91 3.33 -12.97
C GLY A 149 -8.52 4.71 -12.77
N LEU A 150 -7.67 5.73 -12.73
CA LEU A 150 -8.08 7.12 -12.68
C LEU A 150 -8.04 7.73 -14.08
N ALA A 151 -9.02 8.59 -14.36
CA ALA A 151 -8.99 9.48 -15.52
C ALA A 151 -8.25 10.80 -15.21
N ASP A 152 -7.98 11.06 -13.93
CA ASP A 152 -7.30 12.26 -13.45
C ASP A 152 -5.77 12.11 -13.55
N SER A 153 -5.04 13.23 -13.66
CA SER A 153 -3.58 13.20 -13.62
C SER A 153 -3.10 13.20 -12.18
N THR A 154 -2.38 12.15 -11.79
CA THR A 154 -1.89 12.03 -10.40
C THR A 154 -0.68 12.92 -10.18
N ALA A 155 -0.85 13.97 -9.39
CA ALA A 155 0.22 14.92 -9.07
C ALA A 155 1.04 14.47 -7.86
N LEU A 156 0.43 13.70 -6.95
CA LEU A 156 1.02 13.37 -5.67
C LEU A 156 0.56 11.99 -5.18
N LEU A 157 1.49 11.25 -4.59
CA LEU A 157 1.26 10.02 -3.84
C LEU A 157 1.83 10.23 -2.43
N LEU A 158 1.02 10.04 -1.40
CA LEU A 158 1.46 10.13 0.00
C LEU A 158 1.01 8.88 0.77
N PRO A 159 1.94 8.04 1.23
CA PRO A 159 1.61 6.93 2.12
C PRO A 159 1.49 7.44 3.56
N ALA A 160 0.48 6.94 4.27
CA ALA A 160 0.33 7.17 5.71
C ALA A 160 -0.68 6.17 6.28
N ASP A 161 -0.51 5.76 7.53
CA ASP A 161 -1.55 5.06 8.30
C ASP A 161 -2.64 6.08 8.72
N LEU A 162 -3.65 6.29 7.85
CA LEU A 162 -4.63 7.37 7.98
C LEU A 162 -5.81 6.97 8.87
N ASP A 163 -6.27 5.72 8.76
CA ASP A 163 -7.30 5.18 9.64
C ASP A 163 -6.73 4.55 10.90
N ARG A 164 -5.39 4.56 11.02
CA ARG A 164 -4.72 4.19 12.23
C ARG A 164 -4.90 2.68 12.49
N ASP A 165 -5.06 1.87 11.46
CA ASP A 165 -5.18 0.42 11.54
C ASP A 165 -3.81 -0.29 11.53
N GLY A 166 -2.76 0.46 11.22
CA GLY A 166 -1.36 0.04 11.21
C GLY A 166 -0.83 -0.47 9.89
N ASP A 167 -1.63 -0.48 8.83
CA ASP A 167 -1.14 -0.58 7.46
C ASP A 167 -1.03 0.80 6.81
N LEU A 168 -0.23 0.92 5.74
CA LEU A 168 -0.10 2.20 5.03
C LEU A 168 -1.27 2.37 4.06
N ASP A 169 -2.09 3.40 4.28
CA ASP A 169 -3.04 3.93 3.30
C ASP A 169 -2.33 4.82 2.28
N LEU A 170 -3.04 5.15 1.20
CA LEU A 170 -2.52 6.03 0.14
C LEU A 170 -3.45 7.21 -0.13
N PHE A 171 -2.97 8.43 0.15
CA PHE A 171 -3.56 9.64 -0.39
C PHE A 171 -3.01 9.93 -1.78
N VAL A 172 -3.91 10.21 -2.73
CA VAL A 172 -3.61 10.51 -4.12
C VAL A 172 -4.14 11.89 -4.46
N GLY A 173 -3.21 12.83 -4.61
CA GLY A 173 -3.51 14.18 -5.06
C GLY A 173 -3.63 14.24 -6.57
N ASN A 174 -4.72 14.79 -7.08
CA ASN A 174 -5.03 14.78 -8.50
C ASN A 174 -5.11 16.21 -9.07
N ASN A 175 -4.49 16.43 -10.22
CA ASN A 175 -4.72 17.64 -11.00
C ASN A 175 -5.92 17.43 -11.95
N PRO A 176 -6.90 18.35 -11.95
CA PRO A 176 -8.08 18.23 -12.80
C PRO A 176 -7.70 18.34 -14.28
N GLY A 177 -7.92 17.26 -15.03
CA GLY A 177 -7.74 17.22 -16.48
C GLY A 177 -9.02 17.55 -17.28
N GLY A 178 -10.17 17.74 -16.62
CA GLY A 178 -11.44 18.06 -17.31
C GLY A 178 -12.75 17.70 -16.60
N ASP A 179 -12.73 16.96 -15.49
CA ASP A 179 -13.83 16.77 -14.53
C ASP A 179 -13.28 17.21 -13.15
N PRO A 180 -14.04 17.53 -12.08
CA PRO A 180 -13.42 18.08 -10.87
C PRO A 180 -12.50 17.00 -10.29
N GLY A 181 -11.20 17.15 -10.56
CA GLY A 181 -10.14 16.25 -10.13
C GLY A 181 -10.24 16.15 -8.63
N ARG A 182 -10.74 15.02 -8.15
CA ARG A 182 -10.90 14.80 -6.72
C ARG A 182 -9.65 14.10 -6.26
N ASP A 183 -9.01 14.68 -5.25
CA ASP A 183 -8.08 13.94 -4.43
C ASP A 183 -8.80 12.70 -3.88
N ARG A 184 -8.05 11.62 -3.73
CA ARG A 184 -8.59 10.32 -3.32
C ARG A 184 -7.81 9.79 -2.15
N ILE A 185 -8.50 9.11 -1.26
CA ILE A 185 -7.88 8.25 -0.25
C ILE A 185 -8.19 6.82 -0.67
N TYR A 186 -7.14 6.01 -0.75
CA TYR A 186 -7.22 4.58 -0.90
C TYR A 186 -6.91 3.96 0.45
N TRP A 187 -7.95 3.39 1.05
CA TRP A 187 -7.80 2.59 2.25
C TRP A 187 -7.07 1.30 1.90
N ASN A 188 -5.95 1.07 2.56
CA ASN A 188 -5.36 -0.24 2.58
C ASN A 188 -6.16 -1.08 3.59
N LEU A 189 -6.35 -2.34 3.23
CA LEU A 189 -7.25 -3.26 3.96
C LEU A 189 -6.51 -4.58 4.19
N THR A 190 -5.18 -4.50 4.24
CA THR A 190 -4.32 -5.67 4.34
C THR A 190 -4.31 -6.18 5.77
N ARG A 191 -4.41 -5.28 6.77
CA ARG A 191 -4.50 -5.65 8.19
C ARG A 191 -5.91 -5.71 8.75
N GLN A 192 -6.86 -4.90 8.27
CA GLN A 192 -8.18 -4.86 8.89
C GLN A 192 -9.34 -4.69 7.90
N VAL A 193 -10.49 -5.24 8.29
CA VAL A 193 -11.78 -4.85 7.72
C VAL A 193 -12.66 -4.51 8.89
N ASP A 194 -12.81 -3.20 9.12
CA ASP A 194 -13.70 -2.66 10.12
C ASP A 194 -15.02 -2.25 9.46
N PHE A 195 -16.14 -2.69 10.04
CA PHE A 195 -17.46 -2.43 9.49
C PHE A 195 -18.43 -1.98 10.57
N SER A 196 -19.13 -0.89 10.28
CA SER A 196 -20.07 -0.22 11.20
C SER A 196 -21.54 -0.43 10.82
N ARG A 197 -21.89 -1.42 9.99
CA ARG A 197 -23.30 -1.66 9.60
C ARG A 197 -23.87 -2.92 10.21
N VAL A 198 -25.11 -2.79 10.67
CA VAL A 198 -25.79 -3.79 11.48
C VAL A 198 -26.57 -4.79 10.61
N PRO A 199 -26.59 -6.08 10.97
CA PRO A 199 -27.40 -7.07 10.27
C PRO A 199 -28.90 -6.98 10.59
N ARG A 200 -29.77 -7.54 9.72
CA ARG A 200 -31.23 -7.52 9.95
C ARG A 200 -31.63 -8.51 11.05
N LEU A 201 -32.46 -8.05 12.00
CA LEU A 201 -33.02 -8.88 13.06
C LEU A 201 -33.84 -10.06 12.49
N GLY A 202 -33.65 -11.25 13.04
CA GLY A 202 -34.37 -12.45 12.66
C GLY A 202 -33.95 -13.09 11.33
N PHE A 203 -32.87 -12.61 10.72
CA PHE A 203 -32.28 -13.21 9.52
C PHE A 203 -30.81 -13.56 9.77
N PRO A 204 -30.29 -14.67 9.22
CA PRO A 204 -28.88 -15.00 9.35
C PRO A 204 -28.00 -13.93 8.71
N LEU A 205 -26.90 -13.60 9.38
CA LEU A 205 -25.79 -12.83 8.83
C LEU A 205 -24.74 -13.82 8.34
N SER A 206 -24.53 -13.92 7.03
CA SER A 206 -23.39 -14.68 6.49
C SER A 206 -22.21 -13.75 6.31
N VAL A 207 -21.04 -14.17 6.79
CA VAL A 207 -19.76 -13.51 6.60
C VAL A 207 -18.89 -14.42 5.76
N ASP A 208 -18.63 -14.03 4.54
CA ASP A 208 -17.68 -14.72 3.67
C ASP A 208 -16.30 -14.11 3.83
N PHE A 209 -15.30 -14.93 4.08
CA PHE A 209 -13.89 -14.59 4.11
C PHE A 209 -13.26 -15.21 2.86
N HIS A 210 -12.68 -14.40 2.00
CA HIS A 210 -12.05 -14.84 0.76
C HIS A 210 -10.55 -14.63 0.86
N SER A 211 -9.71 -15.53 0.36
CA SER A 211 -8.29 -15.26 0.10
C SER A 211 -8.12 -14.84 -1.37
N ARG A 212 -7.30 -13.80 -1.65
CA ARG A 212 -6.94 -13.43 -3.03
C ARG A 212 -5.88 -14.34 -3.66
N LEU A 213 -5.32 -15.29 -2.92
CA LEU A 213 -4.33 -16.25 -3.45
C LEU A 213 -4.98 -17.41 -4.19
N SER A 214 -4.26 -17.96 -5.16
CA SER A 214 -4.67 -19.16 -5.90
C SER A 214 -4.88 -20.34 -4.94
N ALA A 215 -5.98 -21.07 -5.10
CA ALA A 215 -6.27 -22.28 -4.33
C ALA A 215 -5.05 -23.23 -4.28
N GLY A 216 -4.65 -23.67 -3.08
CA GLY A 216 -3.58 -24.64 -2.87
C GLY A 216 -2.32 -24.11 -2.16
N LYS A 217 -2.12 -22.80 -1.99
CA LYS A 217 -0.88 -22.23 -1.43
C LYS A 217 -1.03 -21.55 -0.06
N THR A 218 -2.24 -21.36 0.43
CA THR A 218 -2.49 -20.56 1.64
C THR A 218 -3.48 -21.23 2.56
N ARG A 219 -3.21 -21.14 3.86
CA ARG A 219 -4.23 -21.30 4.90
C ARG A 219 -4.75 -19.93 5.23
N LEU A 220 -6.07 -19.79 5.27
CA LEU A 220 -6.75 -18.61 5.79
C LEU A 220 -7.18 -18.98 7.20
N ALA A 221 -6.52 -18.44 8.22
CA ALA A 221 -7.00 -18.49 9.60
C ALA A 221 -7.67 -17.14 9.89
N VAL A 222 -8.90 -17.19 10.38
CA VAL A 222 -9.65 -16.00 10.78
C VAL A 222 -10.09 -16.15 12.23
N LEU A 223 -9.73 -15.17 13.05
CA LEU A 223 -10.32 -14.99 14.37
C LEU A 223 -11.41 -13.91 14.28
N PRO A 224 -12.69 -14.28 14.08
CA PRO A 224 -13.77 -13.32 14.06
C PRO A 224 -14.07 -12.81 15.46
N LEU A 225 -14.20 -11.50 15.58
CA LEU A 225 -14.41 -10.82 16.85
C LEU A 225 -15.55 -9.82 16.71
N VAL A 226 -16.40 -9.72 17.73
CA VAL A 226 -17.50 -8.76 17.78
C VAL A 226 -17.47 -7.95 19.07
N SER A 227 -17.78 -6.66 19.00
CA SER A 227 -17.90 -5.81 20.19
C SER A 227 -19.03 -4.80 20.05
N LEU A 228 -19.57 -4.35 21.19
CA LEU A 228 -20.61 -3.31 21.28
C LEU A 228 -20.04 -1.90 21.24
N ALA A 229 -18.73 -1.77 21.44
CA ALA A 229 -18.01 -0.52 21.40
C ALA A 229 -16.70 -0.69 20.62
N ARG A 230 -16.20 0.43 20.10
CA ARG A 230 -14.85 0.50 19.56
C ARG A 230 -13.91 1.03 20.61
N THR A 231 -12.71 0.49 20.60
CA THR A 231 -11.55 1.11 21.20
C THR A 231 -10.46 1.20 20.15
N ARG A 232 -9.31 1.74 20.51
CA ARG A 232 -8.12 1.56 19.71
C ARG A 232 -6.97 1.18 20.61
N ILE A 233 -6.56 -0.09 20.56
CA ILE A 233 -5.42 -0.62 21.30
C ILE A 233 -4.34 -0.97 20.28
N PRO A 234 -3.23 -0.21 20.20
CA PRO A 234 -2.12 -0.57 19.33
C PRO A 234 -1.58 -1.96 19.68
N ILE A 235 -1.42 -2.82 18.67
CA ILE A 235 -0.75 -4.12 18.71
C ILE A 235 0.40 -4.11 17.69
N PRO A 236 1.54 -3.48 17.96
CA PRO A 236 2.70 -3.58 17.08
C PRO A 236 3.21 -5.04 16.96
N PRO A 237 3.71 -5.49 15.79
CA PRO A 237 3.70 -4.82 14.48
C PRO A 237 2.37 -5.01 13.71
N PHE A 238 1.36 -5.65 14.29
CA PHE A 238 0.10 -6.06 13.67
C PHE A 238 -0.98 -4.96 13.62
N GLY A 239 -0.59 -3.70 13.83
CA GLY A 239 -1.48 -2.55 13.75
C GLY A 239 -2.26 -2.25 15.03
N ALA A 240 -3.60 -2.11 14.97
CA ALA A 240 -4.41 -1.75 16.14
C ALA A 240 -5.67 -2.62 16.32
N PHE A 241 -5.91 -3.10 17.52
CA PHE A 241 -7.19 -3.71 17.87
C PHE A 241 -8.28 -2.65 17.99
N GLY A 242 -9.29 -2.74 17.13
CA GLY A 242 -10.36 -1.73 16.99
C GLY A 242 -11.59 -1.98 17.87
N LEU A 243 -11.62 -3.09 18.61
CA LEU A 243 -12.77 -3.55 19.37
C LEU A 243 -12.57 -3.35 20.87
N ASP A 244 -13.55 -2.75 21.54
CA ASP A 244 -13.48 -2.58 22.99
C ASP A 244 -13.39 -3.96 23.68
N PRO A 245 -12.30 -4.28 24.42
CA PRO A 245 -12.11 -5.56 25.07
C PRO A 245 -13.14 -5.83 26.18
N ILE A 246 -13.76 -4.78 26.73
CA ILE A 246 -14.76 -4.92 27.80
C ILE A 246 -16.03 -5.57 27.25
N THR A 247 -16.42 -5.22 26.03
CA THR A 247 -17.63 -5.76 25.37
C THR A 247 -17.29 -6.78 24.28
N LEU A 248 -16.05 -7.23 24.22
CA LEU A 248 -15.56 -8.15 23.20
C LEU A 248 -16.10 -9.55 23.42
N VAL A 249 -16.63 -10.13 22.35
CA VAL A 249 -16.99 -11.54 22.29
C VAL A 249 -16.22 -12.19 21.15
N GLY A 250 -15.45 -13.22 21.49
CA GLY A 250 -14.79 -14.08 20.52
C GLY A 250 -15.79 -15.01 19.86
N LEU A 251 -15.72 -15.11 18.53
CA LEU A 251 -16.46 -16.08 17.76
C LEU A 251 -15.55 -17.30 17.45
N PRO A 252 -16.12 -18.47 17.12
CA PRO A 252 -15.33 -19.66 16.85
C PRO A 252 -14.22 -19.41 15.81
N LEU A 253 -13.01 -19.89 16.09
CA LEU A 253 -11.88 -19.81 15.14
C LEU A 253 -12.27 -20.52 13.84
N LEU A 254 -12.00 -19.85 12.72
CA LEU A 254 -12.25 -20.38 11.40
C LEU A 254 -10.94 -20.60 10.68
N SER A 255 -10.78 -21.74 10.02
CA SER A 255 -9.60 -22.04 9.22
C SER A 255 -9.95 -22.78 7.94
N THR A 256 -9.31 -22.44 6.82
CA THR A 256 -9.42 -23.22 5.58
C THR A 256 -8.46 -24.41 5.55
N ALA A 257 -8.87 -25.47 4.84
CA ALA A 257 -7.90 -26.37 4.24
C ALA A 257 -7.15 -25.63 3.10
N PRO A 258 -5.89 -26.01 2.77
CA PRO A 258 -5.07 -25.28 1.78
C PRO A 258 -5.71 -25.09 0.40
N SER A 259 -6.70 -25.90 0.04
CA SER A 259 -7.39 -25.89 -1.26
C SER A 259 -8.62 -24.97 -1.34
N THR A 260 -9.05 -24.35 -0.22
CA THR A 260 -10.26 -23.51 -0.19
C THR A 260 -9.91 -22.04 -0.01
N ALA A 261 -10.26 -21.21 -1.00
CA ALA A 261 -10.05 -19.75 -1.00
C ALA A 261 -11.21 -18.98 -0.33
N ARG A 262 -12.14 -19.67 0.33
CA ARG A 262 -13.27 -19.07 1.03
C ARG A 262 -13.62 -19.83 2.32
N VAL A 263 -13.90 -19.11 3.40
CA VAL A 263 -14.67 -19.61 4.56
C VAL A 263 -15.93 -18.79 4.66
N THR A 264 -17.02 -19.39 5.16
CA THR A 264 -18.23 -18.66 5.49
C THR A 264 -18.58 -18.91 6.95
N MET A 265 -18.98 -17.85 7.65
CA MET A 265 -19.56 -17.91 8.98
C MET A 265 -21.02 -17.47 8.90
N ASP A 266 -21.93 -18.28 9.42
CA ASP A 266 -23.32 -17.89 9.59
C ASP A 266 -23.60 -17.57 11.05
N LEU A 267 -24.01 -16.33 11.31
CA LEU A 267 -24.43 -15.83 12.62
C LEU A 267 -25.95 -15.69 12.63
N GLN A 268 -26.61 -16.37 13.56
CA GLN A 268 -28.04 -16.15 13.78
C GLN A 268 -28.24 -14.83 14.53
N VAL A 269 -28.93 -13.88 13.90
CA VAL A 269 -29.28 -12.61 14.52
C VAL A 269 -30.64 -12.75 15.21
N PRO A 270 -30.71 -12.66 16.54
CA PRO A 270 -31.97 -12.79 17.26
C PRO A 270 -33.02 -11.80 16.75
N ARG A 271 -34.28 -12.21 16.71
CA ARG A 271 -35.40 -11.31 16.42
C ARG A 271 -35.84 -10.60 17.70
N ASP A 272 -34.92 -9.86 18.31
CA ASP A 272 -35.16 -9.16 19.58
C ASP A 272 -35.17 -7.64 19.35
N PRO A 273 -36.31 -6.95 19.59
CA PRO A 273 -36.41 -5.50 19.47
C PRO A 273 -35.44 -4.73 20.37
N VAL A 274 -34.97 -5.29 21.49
CA VAL A 274 -34.01 -4.63 22.40
C VAL A 274 -32.69 -4.31 21.72
N LEU A 275 -32.35 -5.08 20.69
CA LEU A 275 -31.15 -4.89 19.91
C LEU A 275 -31.25 -3.63 19.05
N THR A 276 -32.44 -3.07 18.82
CA THR A 276 -32.64 -1.86 18.00
C THR A 276 -31.84 -0.66 18.53
N GLY A 277 -31.06 -0.01 17.65
CA GLY A 277 -30.16 1.10 17.97
C GLY A 277 -28.72 0.67 18.31
N TRP A 278 -28.45 -0.62 18.53
CA TRP A 278 -27.12 -1.11 18.83
C TRP A 278 -26.20 -1.02 17.61
N SER A 279 -24.92 -0.74 17.84
CA SER A 279 -23.85 -0.89 16.86
C SER A 279 -23.06 -2.15 17.19
N LEU A 280 -22.82 -2.98 16.18
CA LEU A 280 -21.94 -4.15 16.28
C LEU A 280 -20.76 -3.91 15.38
N TYR A 281 -19.56 -4.06 15.94
CA TYR A 281 -18.31 -3.91 15.24
C TYR A 281 -17.67 -5.26 15.07
N PHE A 282 -17.15 -5.54 13.87
CA PHE A 282 -16.51 -6.80 13.54
C PHE A 282 -15.06 -6.54 13.16
N GLN A 283 -14.15 -7.38 13.66
CA GLN A 283 -12.77 -7.41 13.22
C GLN A 283 -12.38 -8.87 12.97
N GLY A 284 -11.71 -9.13 11.86
CA GLY A 284 -11.10 -10.43 11.57
C GLY A 284 -9.60 -10.28 11.52
N LEU A 285 -8.88 -10.97 12.39
CA LEU A 285 -7.43 -11.11 12.26
C LEU A 285 -7.16 -12.24 11.28
N VAL A 286 -6.36 -11.95 10.25
CA VAL A 286 -6.05 -12.91 9.18
C VAL A 286 -4.57 -13.20 9.14
N GLU A 287 -4.22 -14.48 9.14
CA GLU A 287 -2.86 -14.94 8.83
C GLU A 287 -2.87 -15.65 7.47
N GLY A 288 -2.02 -15.20 6.55
CA GLY A 288 -1.77 -15.86 5.26
C GLY A 288 -0.27 -15.80 4.92
N ARG A 289 0.35 -16.94 4.60
CA ARG A 289 1.73 -16.95 4.10
C ARG A 289 1.79 -16.38 2.68
N LYS A 290 2.50 -15.26 2.51
CA LYS A 290 2.86 -14.54 1.27
C LYS A 290 1.75 -14.29 0.24
N GLY A 291 1.44 -13.00 0.03
CA GLY A 291 1.08 -12.48 -1.30
C GLY A 291 -0.39 -12.45 -1.71
N GLY A 292 -1.35 -12.42 -0.77
CA GLY A 292 -2.70 -12.02 -1.18
C GLY A 292 -3.67 -11.69 -0.08
N ARG A 293 -4.36 -10.56 -0.30
CA ARG A 293 -5.25 -9.92 0.65
C ARG A 293 -6.51 -10.76 0.88
N PRO A 294 -6.94 -10.99 2.12
CA PRO A 294 -8.27 -11.50 2.37
C PRO A 294 -9.31 -10.43 2.01
N THR A 295 -10.50 -10.82 1.56
CA THR A 295 -11.65 -9.90 1.44
C THR A 295 -12.86 -10.48 2.15
N PHE A 296 -13.70 -9.61 2.69
CA PHE A 296 -14.87 -10.02 3.45
C PHE A 296 -16.14 -9.62 2.68
N ARG A 297 -17.12 -10.51 2.60
CA ARG A 297 -18.44 -10.20 2.05
C ARG A 297 -19.51 -10.62 3.04
N PHE A 298 -20.22 -9.64 3.57
CA PHE A 298 -21.38 -9.88 4.43
C PHE A 298 -22.65 -9.90 3.57
N THR A 299 -23.52 -10.89 3.77
CA THR A 299 -24.90 -10.84 3.28
C THR A 299 -25.82 -10.39 4.42
N ASN A 300 -26.95 -9.75 4.12
CA ASN A 300 -27.94 -9.29 5.11
C ASN A 300 -27.59 -8.02 5.95
N VAL A 301 -26.93 -7.02 5.36
CA VAL A 301 -26.67 -5.69 5.97
C VAL A 301 -27.65 -4.60 5.47
N LYS A 302 -28.15 -3.71 6.35
CA LYS A 302 -29.01 -2.55 6.00
C LYS A 302 -28.40 -1.26 6.56
N GLY A 303 -28.49 -0.15 5.82
CA GLY A 303 -27.78 1.09 6.13
C GLY A 303 -27.99 1.63 7.55
N GLY A 304 -26.89 1.75 8.30
CA GLY A 304 -26.61 2.72 9.36
C GLY A 304 -27.44 2.74 10.65
N LYS A 305 -28.67 2.22 10.68
CA LYS A 305 -29.49 2.12 11.89
C LYS A 305 -30.30 0.83 11.88
N ILE A 306 -30.42 0.19 13.04
CA ILE A 306 -31.41 -0.86 13.22
C ILE A 306 -32.76 -0.16 13.21
N LEU A 307 -33.58 -0.50 12.23
CA LEU A 307 -34.97 -0.13 12.20
C LEU A 307 -35.73 -1.31 12.80
N GLY A 308 -36.41 -1.06 13.93
CA GLY A 308 -37.50 -1.93 14.36
C GLY A 308 -38.54 -2.01 13.23
N PHE A 309 -39.23 -3.15 13.15
CA PHE A 309 -40.50 -3.16 12.42
C PHE A 309 -41.53 -2.31 13.16
#